data_AF-A0A521PS95-F1
#
_entry.id   AF-A0A521PS95-F1
#
_cell.length_a   1.000
_cell.length_b   1.000
_cell.length_c   1.000
_cell.angle_alpha   90.00
_cell.angle_beta   90.00
_cell.angle_gamma   90.00
#
_symmetry.space_group_name_H-M   'P 1'
#
loop_
_entity.id
_entity.type
_entity.pdbx_description
1 polymer ?
#
loop_
_entity_poly.entity_id
_entity_poly.type
_entity_poly.pdbx_seq_one_letter_code
_entity_poly.pdbx_strand_id
1 'polypeptide(L)'
;MTKLAVVLFNLGGPDGPEAVKPFLTNLFSDPAIITLPGIVRLPLARFIAAGREETAKANYAVMGGASPLLPETQRQADALLAALSTAR
;
A
#
# COMPACT_ATOMS: atom_id res chain seq x y z
N MET A 1 28.71 -16.67 -11.58
CA MET A 1 28.22 -15.31 -11.30
C MET A 1 27.06 -15.38 -10.34
N THR A 2 27.04 -14.56 -9.28
CA THR A 2 25.94 -14.48 -8.31
C THR A 2 24.82 -13.60 -8.87
N LYS A 3 23.61 -14.16 -8.99
CA LYS A 3 22.41 -13.38 -9.31
C LYS A 3 22.00 -12.57 -8.08
N LEU A 4 21.68 -11.30 -8.27
CA LEU A 4 21.20 -10.40 -7.21
C LEU A 4 19.73 -10.08 -7.48
N ALA A 5 18.88 -10.26 -6.47
CA ALA A 5 17.51 -9.79 -6.47
C ALA A 5 17.38 -8.66 -5.45
N VAL A 6 16.70 -7.58 -5.84
CA VAL A 6 16.36 -6.46 -4.95
C VAL A 6 14.85 -6.40 -4.86
N VAL A 7 14.31 -6.35 -3.64
CA VAL A 7 12.86 -6.26 -3.40
C VAL A 7 12.54 -4.91 -2.76
N LEU A 8 11.74 -4.09 -3.45
CA LEU A 8 11.26 -2.81 -2.93
C LEU A 8 9.98 -3.05 -2.13
N PHE A 9 10.03 -2.82 -0.83
CA PHE A 9 8.87 -2.94 0.06
C PHE A 9 8.31 -1.58 0.44
N ASN A 10 6.98 -1.48 0.43
CA ASN A 10 6.25 -0.34 0.93
C ASN A 10 4.90 -0.80 1.50
N LEU A 11 4.19 0.10 2.17
CA LEU A 11 2.83 -0.12 2.65
C LEU A 11 1.84 -0.38 1.51
N GLY A 12 2.14 0.15 0.32
CA GLY A 12 1.24 0.11 -0.83
C GLY A 12 0.19 1.23 -0.78
N GLY A 13 -0.80 1.12 -1.66
CA GLY A 13 -1.95 2.01 -1.71
C GLY A 13 -3.00 1.47 -2.66
N PRO A 14 -4.23 1.98 -2.62
CA PRO A 14 -5.31 1.53 -3.48
C PRO A 14 -5.03 1.91 -4.93
N ASP A 15 -5.29 0.97 -5.84
CA ASP A 15 -5.22 1.12 -7.30
C ASP A 15 -6.49 1.73 -7.90
N GLY A 16 -7.55 1.87 -7.10
CA GLY A 16 -8.79 2.57 -7.46
C GLY A 16 -9.72 2.81 -6.26
N PRO A 17 -10.84 3.52 -6.45
CA PRO A 17 -11.80 3.83 -5.39
C PRO A 17 -12.37 2.59 -4.67
N GLU A 18 -12.58 1.50 -5.40
CA GLU A 18 -13.06 0.21 -4.88
C GLU A 18 -12.04 -0.49 -3.96
N ALA A 19 -10.75 -0.24 -4.17
CA ALA A 19 -9.69 -0.82 -3.37
C ALA A 19 -9.42 -0.05 -2.07
N VAL A 20 -9.99 1.15 -1.90
CA VAL A 20 -9.79 1.99 -0.70
C VAL A 20 -10.24 1.26 0.57
N LYS A 21 -11.44 0.67 0.59
CA LYS A 21 -11.96 0.00 1.78
C LYS A 21 -11.18 -1.29 2.12
N PRO A 22 -10.87 -2.19 1.16
CA PRO A 22 -9.97 -3.31 1.39
C PRO A 22 -8.60 -2.87 1.93
N PHE A 23 -7.99 -1.84 1.34
CA PHE A 23 -6.70 -1.29 1.78
C PHE A 23 -6.74 -0.82 3.24
N LEU A 24 -7.72 0.01 3.60
CA LEU A 24 -7.90 0.49 4.98
C LEU A 24 -8.17 -0.65 5.96
N THR A 25 -8.97 -1.64 5.54
CA THR A 25 -9.26 -2.81 6.38
C THR A 25 -7.98 -3.58 6.68
N ASN A 26 -7.14 -3.82 5.68
CA ASN A 26 -5.85 -4.49 5.86
C ASN A 26 -4.90 -3.66 6.74
N LEU A 27 -4.83 -2.34 6.52
CA LEU A 27 -4.01 -1.42 7.30
C LEU A 27 -4.35 -1.48 8.80
N PHE A 28 -5.63 -1.39 9.16
CA PHE A 28 -6.05 -1.43 10.57
C PHE A 28 -6.11 -2.87 11.13
N SER A 29 -6.07 -3.88 10.25
CA SER A 29 -5.91 -5.29 10.60
C SER A 29 -4.46 -5.70 10.79
N ASP A 30 -3.52 -4.77 10.90
CA ASP A 30 -2.12 -5.02 11.26
C ASP A 30 -1.90 -4.84 12.80
N PRO A 31 -1.34 -5.84 13.51
CA PRO A 31 -1.06 -5.73 14.94
C PRO A 31 -0.01 -4.66 15.29
N ALA A 32 0.82 -4.25 14.33
CA ALA A 32 1.76 -3.15 14.49
C ALA A 32 1.08 -1.77 14.41
N ILE A 33 -0.10 -1.69 13.79
CA ILE A 33 -0.91 -0.45 13.72
C ILE A 33 -1.89 -0.35 14.90
N ILE A 34 -2.59 -1.43 15.21
CA ILE A 34 -3.49 -1.52 16.37
C ILE A 34 -3.03 -2.70 17.22
N THR A 35 -2.62 -2.48 18.46
CA THR A 35 -2.00 -3.52 19.31
C THR A 35 -3.01 -4.41 20.06
N LEU A 36 -4.29 -4.42 19.65
CA LEU A 36 -5.34 -5.22 20.28
C LEU A 36 -5.33 -6.70 19.83
N PRO A 37 -5.86 -7.63 20.65
CA PRO A 37 -6.09 -9.01 20.24
C PRO A 37 -6.94 -9.10 18.97
N GLY A 38 -6.64 -10.07 18.10
CA GLY A 38 -7.29 -10.21 16.78
C GLY A 38 -8.84 -10.24 16.84
N ILE A 39 -9.40 -10.87 17.87
CA ILE A 39 -10.87 -10.95 18.07
C ILE A 39 -11.54 -9.59 18.27
N VAL A 40 -10.83 -8.59 18.80
CA VAL A 40 -11.32 -7.22 18.96
C VAL A 40 -10.88 -6.34 17.79
N ARG A 41 -9.63 -6.53 17.37
CA ARG A 41 -8.97 -5.72 16.35
C ARG A 41 -9.59 -5.86 14.98
N LEU A 42 -9.94 -7.07 14.53
CA LEU A 42 -10.47 -7.28 13.18
C LEU A 42 -11.88 -6.65 12.99
N PRO A 43 -12.83 -6.79 13.94
CA PRO A 43 -14.08 -6.03 13.88
C PRO A 43 -13.84 -4.51 13.91
N LEU A 44 -12.94 -4.04 14.79
CA LEU A 44 -12.60 -2.63 14.89
C LEU A 44 -11.99 -2.08 13.59
N ALA A 45 -11.10 -2.84 12.95
CA ALA A 45 -10.49 -2.47 11.68
C ALA A 45 -11.54 -2.26 10.59
N ARG A 46 -12.52 -3.16 10.48
CA ARG A 46 -13.64 -3.03 9.54
C ARG A 46 -14.52 -1.83 9.84
N PHE A 47 -14.78 -1.56 11.13
CA PHE A 47 -15.55 -0.39 11.56
C PHE A 47 -14.83 0.93 11.18
N ILE A 48 -13.54 1.04 11.51
CA ILE A 48 -12.73 2.22 11.17
C ILE A 48 -12.65 2.39 9.64
N ALA A 49 -12.40 1.30 8.91
CA ALA A 49 -12.32 1.34 7.45
C ALA A 49 -13.62 1.81 6.81
N ALA A 50 -14.78 1.33 7.28
CA ALA A 50 -16.09 1.79 6.82
C ALA A 50 -16.33 3.28 7.12
N GLY A 51 -15.95 3.76 8.31
CA GLY A 51 -16.08 5.17 8.68
C GLY A 51 -15.15 6.11 7.90
N ARG A 52 -14.02 5.61 7.41
CA ARG A 52 -13.01 6.39 6.67
C ARG A 52 -13.09 6.27 5.15
N GLU A 53 -13.87 5.32 4.64
CA GLU A 53 -13.93 4.97 3.22
C GLU A 53 -14.19 6.19 2.32
N GLU A 54 -15.24 6.96 2.59
CA GLU A 54 -15.64 8.08 1.73
C GLU A 54 -14.65 9.25 1.77
N THR A 55 -14.13 9.59 2.96
CA THR A 55 -13.08 10.61 3.08
C THR A 55 -11.79 10.20 2.37
N ALA A 56 -11.40 8.92 2.47
CA ALA A 56 -10.22 8.42 1.79
C ALA A 56 -10.41 8.41 0.26
N LYS A 57 -11.57 7.97 -0.25
CA LYS A 57 -11.91 8.07 -1.68
C LYS A 57 -11.83 9.50 -2.18
N ALA A 58 -12.38 10.47 -1.44
CA ALA A 58 -12.31 11.88 -1.81
C ALA A 58 -10.85 12.37 -1.92
N ASN A 59 -9.98 11.97 -1.00
CA ASN A 59 -8.56 12.32 -1.06
C ASN A 59 -7.87 11.70 -2.28
N TYR A 60 -8.12 10.42 -2.57
CA TYR A 60 -7.56 9.77 -3.77
C TYR A 60 -8.12 10.37 -5.07
N ALA A 61 -9.38 10.82 -5.08
CA ALA A 61 -9.97 11.49 -6.24
C ALA A 61 -9.22 12.77 -6.61
N VAL A 62 -8.75 13.55 -5.63
CA VAL A 62 -7.90 14.74 -5.86
C VAL A 62 -6.57 14.37 -6.54
N MET A 63 -6.09 13.14 -6.33
CA MET A 63 -4.85 12.61 -6.90
C MET A 63 -5.03 11.89 -8.25
N GLY A 64 -6.23 11.90 -8.82
CA GLY A 64 -6.54 11.18 -10.07
C GLY A 64 -7.20 9.81 -9.86
N GLY A 65 -7.66 9.50 -8.64
CA GLY A 65 -8.51 8.35 -8.33
C GLY A 65 -7.80 7.14 -7.72
N ALA A 66 -6.47 7.15 -7.67
CA ALA A 66 -5.66 6.04 -7.17
C ALA A 66 -4.36 6.52 -6.51
N SER A 67 -3.67 5.61 -5.82
CA SER A 67 -2.32 5.86 -5.31
C SER A 67 -1.29 5.78 -6.44
N PRO A 68 -0.41 6.78 -6.62
CA PRO A 68 0.69 6.71 -7.58
C PRO A 68 1.81 5.77 -7.11
N LEU A 69 1.72 5.23 -5.89
CA LEU A 69 2.85 4.57 -5.25
C LEU A 69 3.37 3.35 -6.01
N LEU A 70 2.47 2.51 -6.54
CA LEU A 70 2.87 1.33 -7.33
C LEU A 70 3.58 1.72 -8.63
N PRO A 71 3.01 2.58 -9.51
CA PRO A 71 3.72 2.99 -10.72
C PRO A 71 5.04 3.71 -10.41
N GLU A 72 5.11 4.53 -9.35
CA GLU A 72 6.38 5.12 -8.92
C GLU A 72 7.41 4.07 -8.49
N THR A 73 6.99 3.09 -7.69
CA THR A 73 7.87 2.01 -7.22
C THR A 73 8.38 1.18 -8.39
N GLN A 74 7.55 0.94 -9.41
CA GLN A 74 7.97 0.23 -10.63
C GLN A 74 9.00 1.05 -11.42
N ARG A 75 8.76 2.36 -11.62
CA ARG A 75 9.74 3.24 -12.29
C ARG A 75 11.08 3.27 -11.55
N GLN A 76 11.05 3.27 -10.23
CA GLN A 76 12.26 3.18 -9.39
C GLN A 76 12.95 1.82 -9.52
N ALA A 77 12.19 0.72 -9.54
CA ALA A 77 12.73 -0.62 -9.74
C ALA A 77 13.44 -0.75 -11.09
N ASP A 78 12.83 -0.24 -12.17
CA ASP A 78 13.40 -0.27 -13.51
C ASP A 78 14.69 0.56 -13.60
N ALA A 79 14.68 1.77 -13.03
CA ALA A 79 15.88 2.62 -12.95
C ALA A 79 17.01 1.97 -12.14
N LEU A 80 16.67 1.35 -11.01
CA LEU A 80 17.64 0.65 -10.16
C LEU A 80 18.23 -0.57 -10.88
N LEU A 81 17.39 -1.34 -11.59
CA LEU A 81 17.84 -2.48 -12.38
C LEU A 81 18.82 -2.05 -13.46
N ALA A 82 18.53 -0.96 -14.18
CA ALA A 82 19.43 -0.40 -15.19
C ALA A 82 20.78 0.01 -14.58
N ALA A 83 20.76 0.77 -13.48
CA ALA A 83 21.97 1.24 -12.80
C ALA A 83 22.85 0.08 -12.29
N LEU A 84 22.25 -0.94 -11.68
CA LEU A 84 22.97 -2.12 -11.17
C LEU A 84 23.49 -3.04 -12.28
N SER A 85 22.89 -2.98 -13.47
CA SER A 85 23.35 -3.73 -14.64
C SER A 85 24.56 -3.07 -15.32
N THR A 86 24.67 -1.73 -15.26
CA THR A 86 25.83 -0.99 -15.82
C THR A 86 27.03 -0.96 -14.85
N ALA A 87 26.79 -1.02 -13.54
CA ALA A 87 27.85 -0.99 -12.53
C ALA A 87 28.56 -2.35 -12.33
N ARG A 88 28.21 -3.37 -13.11
CA ARG A 88 28.75 -4.74 -13.03
C ARG A 88 29.62 -5.09 -14.21
#